data_AF-A0A9E7F5W9-F1
#
_entry.id   AF-A0A9E7F5W9-F1
#
_cell.length_a   1.000
_cell.length_b   1.000
_cell.length_c   1.000
_cell.angle_alpha   90.00
_cell.angle_beta   90.00
_cell.angle_gamma   90.00
#
_symmetry.space_group_name_H-M   'P 1'
#
loop_
_entity.id
_entity.type
_entity.pdbx_description
1 polymer ?
#
loop_
_entity_poly.entity_id
_entity_poly.type
_entity_poly.pdbx_seq_one_letter_code
_entity_poly.pdbx_strand_id
1 'polypeptide(L)'
;MELKKKHTRRKYHPHRPPLPHRVETRSYASICNKFDISLVFIDVNLLWILHDWTDEQCARILKNCWKALPEEGKVIVVEYLLPVIPEPNSRSQGIFPLDIGMMMHTGGRERTQEEFEAMAKEAGFTGFKGTYISLYSWLLEFTKSIKKDLSCAAAVE
;
A
#
# COMPACT_ATOMS: atom_id res chain seq x y z
N MET A 1 54.56 6.34 15.81
CA MET A 1 53.58 7.31 15.29
C MET A 1 52.20 6.65 15.39
N GLU A 2 51.50 6.84 16.52
CA GLU A 2 50.20 6.21 16.80
C GLU A 2 49.08 6.90 16.01
N LEU A 3 48.38 6.16 15.17
CA LEU A 3 47.14 6.62 14.54
C LEU A 3 45.94 6.17 15.39
N LYS A 4 45.50 7.05 16.29
CA LYS A 4 44.26 6.89 17.06
C LYS A 4 43.06 6.92 16.10
N LYS A 5 42.48 5.75 15.78
CA LYS A 5 41.16 5.67 15.13
C LYS A 5 40.09 6.14 16.14
N LYS A 6 39.64 7.38 16.00
CA LYS A 6 38.48 7.90 16.74
C LYS A 6 37.23 7.13 16.31
N HIS A 7 36.76 6.24 17.18
CA HIS A 7 35.48 5.54 17.05
C HIS A 7 34.35 6.50 17.42
N THR A 8 33.78 7.21 16.44
CA THR A 8 32.54 7.95 16.65
C THR A 8 31.36 6.99 16.59
N ARG A 9 30.91 6.51 17.76
CA ARG A 9 29.61 5.84 17.90
C ARG A 9 28.52 6.82 17.46
N ARG A 10 27.91 6.62 16.29
CA ARG A 10 26.65 7.31 15.94
C ARG A 10 25.59 6.84 16.95
N LYS A 11 25.13 7.76 17.80
CA LYS A 11 24.01 7.51 18.70
C LYS A 11 22.75 7.32 17.85
N TYR A 12 22.14 6.15 17.94
CA TYR A 12 20.78 5.92 17.44
C TYR A 12 19.82 6.69 18.35
N HIS A 13 19.12 7.69 17.80
CA HIS A 13 18.08 8.43 18.51
C HIS A 13 16.70 7.99 18.00
N PRO A 14 15.89 7.29 18.80
CA PRO A 14 14.54 6.91 18.42
C PRO A 14 13.60 8.09 18.71
N HIS A 15 13.64 9.13 17.88
CA HIS A 15 12.63 10.18 17.92
C HIS A 15 11.75 10.07 16.68
N ARG A 16 10.64 9.36 16.88
CA ARG A 16 9.48 9.34 15.99
C ARG A 16 9.01 10.79 15.79
N PRO A 17 8.89 11.32 14.56
CA PRO A 17 8.27 12.63 14.35
C PRO A 17 6.82 12.58 14.86
N PRO A 18 6.31 13.64 15.50
CA PRO A 18 4.91 13.71 15.86
C PRO A 18 4.04 13.75 14.59
N LEU A 19 2.89 13.06 14.64
CA LEU A 19 1.93 12.99 13.54
C LEU A 19 1.51 14.42 13.12
N PRO A 20 1.48 14.74 11.81
CA PRO A 20 0.76 15.93 11.39
C PRO A 20 -0.73 15.73 11.73
N HIS A 21 -1.28 16.63 12.54
CA HIS A 21 -2.67 16.63 12.99
C HIS A 21 -3.71 16.78 11.86
N ARG A 22 -3.26 16.82 10.61
CA ARG A 22 -4.07 16.84 9.40
C ARG A 22 -3.20 16.33 8.26
N VAL A 23 -3.50 15.12 7.77
CA VAL A 23 -2.92 14.65 6.50
C VAL A 23 -3.64 15.44 5.41
N GLU A 24 -3.09 16.59 5.02
CA GLU A 24 -3.48 17.22 3.77
C GLU A 24 -2.94 16.33 2.65
N THR A 25 -3.85 15.60 1.99
CA THR A 25 -3.63 14.63 0.91
C THR A 25 -2.98 15.22 -0.36
N ARG A 26 -2.37 16.40 -0.27
CA ARG A 26 -1.86 17.17 -1.41
C ARG A 26 -0.37 16.93 -1.70
N SER A 27 0.40 16.45 -0.72
CA SER A 27 1.87 16.37 -0.86
C SER A 27 2.39 15.18 -1.67
N TYR A 28 1.65 14.07 -1.78
CA TYR A 28 2.12 12.88 -2.52
C TYR A 28 1.91 12.96 -4.03
N ALA A 29 1.10 13.92 -4.52
CA ALA A 29 0.85 14.12 -5.94
C ALA A 29 2.10 14.52 -6.75
N SER A 30 3.13 15.10 -6.11
CA SER A 30 4.31 15.61 -6.82
C SER A 30 5.33 14.55 -7.25
N ILE A 31 5.28 13.33 -6.70
CA ILE A 31 6.23 12.26 -7.06
C ILE A 31 5.74 11.44 -8.27
N CYS A 32 4.44 11.48 -8.59
CA CYS A 32 3.83 10.68 -9.66
C CYS A 32 4.06 11.21 -11.09
N ASN A 33 4.87 12.25 -11.29
CA ASN A 33 4.96 12.94 -12.58
C ASN A 33 5.94 12.31 -13.59
N LYS A 34 5.91 10.98 -13.72
CA LYS A 34 6.41 10.24 -14.88
C LYS A 34 5.47 9.07 -15.11
N PHE A 35 4.96 8.95 -16.33
CA PHE A 35 3.90 8.04 -16.81
C PHE A 35 2.49 8.63 -16.65
N ASP A 36 2.03 9.25 -17.74
CA ASP A 36 0.63 9.61 -17.99
C ASP A 36 -0.27 8.39 -17.80
N ILE A 37 -0.81 8.24 -16.59
CA ILE A 37 -2.00 7.44 -16.33
C ILE A 37 -3.11 8.46 -16.17
N SER A 38 -4.05 8.42 -17.11
CA SER A 38 -5.23 9.27 -17.14
C SER A 38 -5.97 9.18 -15.80
N LEU A 39 -5.74 10.16 -14.92
CA LEU A 39 -6.42 10.31 -13.64
C LEU A 39 -7.91 10.57 -13.90
N VAL A 40 -8.71 9.52 -13.92
CA VAL A 40 -10.15 9.65 -13.75
C VAL A 40 -10.34 10.16 -12.33
N PHE A 41 -11.03 11.31 -12.18
CA PHE A 41 -11.19 12.08 -10.93
C PHE A 41 -11.97 11.35 -9.80
N ILE A 42 -12.08 10.01 -9.87
CA ILE A 42 -12.94 9.17 -9.04
C ILE A 42 -12.11 8.23 -8.13
N ASP A 43 -10.78 8.15 -8.33
CA ASP A 43 -9.93 7.16 -7.69
C ASP A 43 -8.94 7.73 -6.65
N VAL A 44 -8.66 6.97 -5.60
CA VAL A 44 -7.61 7.27 -4.62
C VAL A 44 -6.34 6.49 -4.97
N ASN A 45 -5.18 7.16 -5.03
CA ASN A 45 -3.90 6.55 -5.40
C ASN A 45 -2.93 6.52 -4.22
N LEU A 46 -2.33 5.37 -3.95
CA LEU A 46 -1.29 5.16 -2.94
C LEU A 46 -0.09 4.47 -3.61
N LEU A 47 1.09 5.09 -3.58
CA LEU A 47 2.30 4.52 -4.20
C LEU A 47 3.37 4.32 -3.13
N TRP A 48 3.73 3.06 -2.86
CA TRP A 48 4.73 2.69 -1.85
C TRP A 48 4.47 3.37 -0.50
N ILE A 49 3.20 3.35 -0.07
CA ILE A 49 2.78 4.00 1.18
C ILE A 49 2.50 2.93 2.23
N LEU A 50 1.82 1.86 1.87
CA LEU A 50 1.33 0.88 2.84
C LEU A 50 2.46 0.04 3.42
N HIS A 51 3.58 -0.13 2.71
CA HIS A 51 4.72 -0.86 3.26
C HIS A 51 5.42 -0.17 4.44
N ASP A 52 5.21 1.14 4.65
CA ASP A 52 5.80 1.91 5.77
C ASP A 52 5.00 1.78 7.07
N TRP A 53 3.80 1.21 7.02
CA TRP A 53 2.85 1.21 8.13
C TRP A 53 2.58 -0.20 8.64
N THR A 54 2.14 -0.32 9.91
CA THR A 54 1.66 -1.60 10.46
C THR A 54 0.33 -2.00 9.83
N ASP A 55 -0.06 -3.26 9.99
CA ASP A 55 -1.32 -3.79 9.43
C ASP A 55 -2.54 -3.00 9.93
N GLU A 56 -2.56 -2.62 11.23
CA GLU A 56 -3.65 -1.82 11.80
C GLU A 56 -3.70 -0.40 11.21
N GLN A 57 -2.55 0.17 10.90
CA GLN A 57 -2.46 1.48 10.28
C GLN A 57 -2.88 1.42 8.81
N CYS A 58 -2.46 0.40 8.06
CA CYS A 58 -2.91 0.13 6.70
C CYS A 58 -4.43 -0.06 6.64
N ALA A 59 -5.00 -0.87 7.52
CA ALA A 59 -6.44 -1.09 7.61
C ALA A 59 -7.19 0.23 7.87
N ARG A 60 -6.67 1.10 8.75
CA ARG A 60 -7.24 2.44 8.99
C ARG A 60 -7.17 3.33 7.76
N ILE A 61 -6.05 3.32 7.03
CA ILE A 61 -5.88 4.09 5.79
C ILE A 61 -6.91 3.63 4.76
N LEU A 62 -6.94 2.32 4.47
CA LEU A 62 -7.85 1.72 3.49
C LEU A 62 -9.32 1.95 3.84
N LYS A 63 -9.70 1.87 5.13
CA LYS A 63 -11.06 2.18 5.60
C LYS A 63 -11.43 3.65 5.42
N ASN A 64 -10.48 4.57 5.61
CA ASN A 64 -10.71 5.98 5.33
C ASN A 64 -10.87 6.24 3.83
N CYS A 65 -10.06 5.60 3.00
CA CYS A 65 -10.21 5.65 1.54
C CYS A 65 -11.58 5.13 1.11
N TRP A 66 -12.00 3.96 1.61
CA TRP A 66 -13.31 3.38 1.33
C TRP A 66 -14.48 4.33 1.67
N LYS A 67 -14.39 5.03 2.80
CA LYS A 67 -15.40 6.03 3.21
C LYS A 67 -15.43 7.25 2.29
N ALA A 68 -14.27 7.67 1.80
CA ALA A 68 -14.14 8.84 0.93
C ALA A 68 -14.55 8.55 -0.53
N LEU A 69 -14.50 7.29 -0.96
CA LEU A 69 -14.87 6.91 -2.32
C LEU A 69 -16.38 7.07 -2.57
N PRO A 70 -16.76 7.52 -3.78
CA PRO A 70 -18.14 7.44 -4.24
C PRO A 70 -18.56 5.97 -4.44
N GLU A 71 -19.84 5.76 -4.72
CA GLU A 71 -20.33 4.47 -5.21
C GLU A 71 -19.59 4.09 -6.50
N GLU A 72 -19.18 2.82 -6.63
CA GLU A 72 -18.40 2.32 -7.77
C GLU A 72 -16.95 2.87 -7.89
N GLY A 73 -16.47 3.62 -6.88
CA GLY A 73 -15.10 4.11 -6.84
C GLY A 73 -14.04 3.04 -6.55
N LYS A 74 -12.78 3.35 -6.85
CA LYS A 74 -11.63 2.46 -6.61
C LYS A 74 -10.49 3.12 -5.84
N VAL A 75 -9.76 2.31 -5.06
CA VAL A 75 -8.41 2.66 -4.61
C VAL A 75 -7.42 1.88 -5.46
N ILE A 76 -6.44 2.58 -6.00
CA ILE A 76 -5.29 2.00 -6.70
C ILE A 76 -4.09 2.11 -5.78
N VAL A 77 -3.49 0.97 -5.47
CA VAL A 77 -2.27 0.92 -4.65
C VAL A 77 -1.17 0.27 -5.47
N VAL A 78 0.02 0.87 -5.50
CA VAL A 78 1.21 0.24 -6.07
C VAL A 78 2.17 -0.09 -4.95
N GLU A 79 2.45 -1.38 -4.77
CA GLU A 79 3.33 -1.92 -3.72
C GLU A 79 4.25 -2.98 -4.27
N TYR A 80 5.32 -3.29 -3.53
CA TYR A 80 6.01 -4.54 -3.73
C TYR A 80 5.29 -5.67 -3.02
N LEU A 81 5.20 -6.83 -3.67
CA LEU A 81 4.62 -8.02 -3.05
C LEU A 81 5.66 -9.09 -2.77
N LEU A 82 5.57 -9.67 -1.58
CA LEU A 82 6.29 -10.89 -1.24
C LEU A 82 5.57 -12.10 -1.84
N PRO A 83 6.29 -12.99 -2.56
CA PRO A 83 5.73 -14.28 -2.93
C PRO A 83 5.57 -15.14 -1.67
N VAL A 84 4.44 -15.85 -1.56
CA VAL A 84 4.20 -16.80 -0.46
C VAL A 84 5.25 -17.92 -0.48
N ILE A 85 5.60 -18.40 -1.67
CA ILE A 85 6.65 -19.39 -1.89
C ILE A 85 7.62 -18.83 -2.91
N PRO A 86 8.89 -18.56 -2.53
CA PRO A 86 9.85 -18.04 -3.47
C PRO A 86 10.35 -19.12 -4.43
N GLU A 87 10.13 -18.92 -5.72
CA GLU A 87 10.74 -19.74 -6.76
C GLU A 87 12.26 -19.51 -6.80
N PRO A 88 13.07 -20.48 -7.27
CA PRO A 88 14.52 -20.35 -7.38
C PRO A 88 14.94 -19.48 -8.58
N ASN A 89 14.40 -18.26 -8.66
CA ASN A 89 14.76 -17.26 -9.66
C ASN A 89 14.96 -15.89 -9.02
N SER A 90 15.77 -15.06 -9.68
CA SER A 90 16.14 -13.73 -9.19
C SER A 90 14.95 -12.79 -8.99
N ARG A 91 13.86 -12.98 -9.75
CA ARG A 91 12.63 -12.18 -9.61
C ARG A 91 11.90 -12.51 -8.31
N SER A 92 11.75 -13.79 -7.98
CA SER A 92 11.03 -14.20 -6.78
C SER A 92 11.85 -13.95 -5.52
N GLN A 93 13.17 -14.13 -5.59
CA GLN A 93 14.07 -13.97 -4.44
C GLN A 93 14.59 -12.54 -4.25
N GLY A 94 14.59 -11.71 -5.30
CA GLY A 94 15.19 -10.37 -5.27
C GLY A 94 14.44 -9.35 -4.41
N ILE A 95 13.21 -9.64 -4.00
CA ILE A 95 12.40 -8.77 -3.13
C ILE A 95 12.79 -8.90 -1.64
N PHE A 96 13.27 -10.05 -1.19
CA PHE A 96 13.57 -10.27 0.24
C PHE A 96 14.67 -9.35 0.80
N PRO A 97 15.75 -9.03 0.06
CA PRO A 97 16.70 -8.02 0.52
C PRO A 97 16.08 -6.63 0.71
N LEU A 98 15.07 -6.27 -0.09
CA LEU A 98 14.33 -5.00 0.05
C LEU A 98 13.45 -5.04 1.31
N ASP A 99 12.74 -6.13 1.56
CA ASP A 99 11.91 -6.31 2.77
C ASP A 99 12.75 -6.27 4.05
N ILE A 100 13.90 -6.96 4.07
CA ILE A 100 14.87 -6.85 5.18
C ILE A 100 15.35 -5.40 5.34
N GLY A 101 15.58 -4.71 4.21
CA GLY A 101 15.91 -3.29 4.19
C GLY A 101 14.83 -2.43 4.85
N MET A 102 13.56 -2.63 4.51
CA MET A 102 12.41 -1.93 5.09
C MET A 102 12.32 -2.16 6.59
N MET A 103 12.39 -3.42 7.03
CA MET A 103 12.34 -3.79 8.43
C MET A 103 13.43 -3.10 9.26
N MET A 104 14.66 -3.04 8.74
CA MET A 104 15.80 -2.46 9.45
C MET A 104 15.80 -0.93 9.49
N HIS A 105 15.28 -0.26 8.46
CA HIS A 105 15.41 1.19 8.32
C HIS A 105 14.14 1.96 8.69
N THR A 106 12.96 1.45 8.35
CA THR A 106 11.66 2.12 8.57
C THR A 106 10.80 1.38 9.59
N GLY A 107 11.08 0.10 9.85
CA GLY A 107 10.18 -0.78 10.61
C GLY A 107 8.96 -1.21 9.80
N GLY A 108 8.95 -0.88 8.50
CA GLY A 108 7.97 -1.32 7.53
C GLY A 108 8.18 -2.77 7.10
N ARG A 109 7.24 -3.27 6.30
CA ARG A 109 7.30 -4.62 5.72
C ARG A 109 6.58 -4.69 4.39
N GLU A 110 7.12 -5.51 3.52
CA GLU A 110 6.42 -5.97 2.34
C GLU A 110 5.42 -7.06 2.71
N ARG A 111 4.38 -7.21 1.89
CA ARG A 111 3.24 -8.10 2.17
C ARG A 111 2.89 -8.95 0.97
N THR A 112 2.19 -10.05 1.20
CA THR A 112 1.71 -10.90 0.12
C THR A 112 0.44 -10.34 -0.50
N GLN A 113 0.07 -10.83 -1.68
CA GLN A 113 -1.19 -10.45 -2.33
C GLN A 113 -2.41 -10.80 -1.47
N GLU A 114 -2.35 -11.94 -0.79
CA GLU A 114 -3.42 -12.47 0.08
C GLU A 114 -3.61 -11.61 1.33
N GLU A 115 -2.53 -11.07 1.91
CA GLU A 115 -2.60 -10.12 3.02
C GLU A 115 -3.32 -8.83 2.61
N PHE A 116 -3.04 -8.32 1.41
CA PHE A 116 -3.77 -7.15 0.86
C PHE A 116 -5.24 -7.46 0.56
N GLU A 117 -5.54 -8.64 0.03
CA GLU A 117 -6.92 -9.07 -0.20
C GLU A 117 -7.71 -9.16 1.11
N ALA A 118 -7.09 -9.68 2.17
CA ALA A 118 -7.69 -9.74 3.50
C ALA A 118 -7.99 -8.33 4.04
N MET A 119 -7.03 -7.42 3.94
CA MET A 119 -7.23 -6.01 4.33
C MET A 119 -8.31 -5.32 3.50
N ALA A 120 -8.44 -5.65 2.20
CA ALA A 120 -9.51 -5.12 1.36
C ALA A 120 -10.89 -5.50 1.91
N LYS A 121 -11.07 -6.77 2.26
CA LYS A 121 -12.31 -7.30 2.84
C LYS A 121 -12.62 -6.65 4.18
N GLU A 122 -11.62 -6.52 5.05
CA GLU A 122 -11.80 -5.89 6.37
C GLU A 122 -12.16 -4.39 6.26
N ALA A 123 -11.59 -3.68 5.29
CA ALA A 123 -11.88 -2.27 5.04
C ALA A 123 -13.27 -2.03 4.40
N GLY A 124 -13.94 -3.09 3.91
CA GLY A 124 -15.28 -3.04 3.34
C GLY A 124 -15.32 -3.02 1.80
N PHE A 125 -14.19 -3.20 1.12
CA PHE A 125 -14.17 -3.32 -0.33
C PHE A 125 -14.87 -4.60 -0.79
N THR A 126 -15.57 -4.52 -1.92
CA THR A 126 -16.31 -5.63 -2.50
C THR A 126 -15.53 -6.39 -3.56
N GLY A 127 -14.43 -5.80 -4.06
CA GLY A 127 -13.54 -6.44 -5.02
C GLY A 127 -12.08 -6.11 -4.74
N PHE A 128 -11.20 -7.05 -5.09
CA PHE A 128 -9.76 -6.91 -5.03
C PHE A 128 -9.13 -7.56 -6.27
N LYS A 129 -8.15 -6.91 -6.87
CA LYS A 129 -7.39 -7.47 -8.01
C LYS A 129 -5.95 -6.99 -7.98
N GLY A 130 -5.02 -7.93 -7.93
CA GLY A 130 -3.58 -7.67 -8.11
C GLY A 130 -3.16 -7.91 -9.56
N THR A 131 -2.42 -6.97 -10.14
CA THR A 131 -1.81 -7.08 -11.48
C THR A 131 -0.33 -6.77 -11.37
N TYR A 132 0.53 -7.70 -11.79
CA TYR A 132 1.96 -7.46 -11.85
C TYR A 132 2.29 -6.39 -12.91
N ILE A 133 3.15 -5.43 -12.57
CA ILE A 133 3.63 -4.40 -13.50
C ILE A 133 5.07 -4.71 -13.90
N SER A 134 6.03 -4.43 -13.00
CA SER A 134 7.46 -4.57 -13.25
C SER A 134 8.25 -4.45 -11.95
N LEU A 135 9.48 -4.98 -11.89
CA LEU A 135 10.42 -4.80 -10.78
C LEU A 135 9.77 -4.98 -9.40
N TYR A 136 9.22 -6.17 -9.16
CA TYR A 136 8.47 -6.56 -7.95
C TYR A 136 7.19 -5.76 -7.66
N SER A 137 6.87 -4.73 -8.45
CA SER A 137 5.72 -3.85 -8.25
C SER A 137 4.45 -4.48 -8.79
N TRP A 138 3.39 -4.35 -7.99
CA TRP A 138 2.04 -4.77 -8.34
C TRP A 138 1.10 -3.59 -8.23
N LEU A 139 0.15 -3.50 -9.17
CA LEU A 139 -1.01 -2.65 -9.07
C LEU A 139 -2.13 -3.44 -8.40
N LEU A 140 -2.60 -2.92 -7.28
CA LEU A 140 -3.70 -3.47 -6.48
C LEU A 140 -4.91 -2.57 -6.65
N GLU A 141 -5.98 -3.12 -7.22
CA GLU A 141 -7.28 -2.45 -7.33
C GLU A 141 -8.18 -2.89 -6.18
N PHE A 142 -8.63 -1.94 -5.35
CA PHE A 142 -9.64 -2.15 -4.32
C PHE A 142 -10.94 -1.48 -4.79
N THR A 143 -11.98 -2.27 -5.07
CA THR A 143 -13.23 -1.77 -5.66
C THR A 143 -14.33 -1.67 -4.62
N LYS A 144 -15.07 -0.56 -4.63
CA LYS A 144 -16.29 -0.36 -3.84
C LYS A 144 -17.51 -0.47 -4.76
N SER A 145 -18.33 -1.49 -4.62
CA SER A 145 -19.61 -1.62 -5.34
C SER A 145 -20.78 -1.74 -4.37
N ILE A 146 -21.96 -1.33 -4.82
CA ILE A 146 -23.22 -1.57 -4.10
C ILE A 146 -23.81 -2.87 -4.61
N LYS A 147 -24.20 -3.76 -3.70
CA LYS A 147 -25.13 -4.83 -4.04
C LYS A 147 -26.47 -4.16 -4.30
N LYS A 148 -26.88 -4.01 -5.55
CA LYS A 148 -28.28 -3.68 -5.85
C LYS A 148 -29.11 -4.85 -5.36
N ASP A 149 -29.84 -4.67 -4.27
CA ASP A 149 -30.84 -5.65 -3.85
C ASP A 149 -31.89 -5.75 -4.96
N LEU A 150 -31.83 -6.82 -5.75
CA LEU A 150 -32.80 -7.11 -6.81
C LEU A 150 -34.20 -7.50 -6.26
N SER A 151 -34.47 -7.28 -4.97
CA SER A 151 -35.69 -7.72 -4.30
C SER A 151 -36.93 -6.85 -4.56
N CYS A 152 -36.84 -5.75 -5.32
CA CYS A 152 -37.99 -4.90 -5.65
C CYS A 152 -38.48 -4.97 -7.11
N ALA A 153 -37.87 -5.78 -7.98
CA ALA A 153 -38.28 -5.85 -9.40
C ALA A 153 -39.33 -6.94 -9.70
N ALA A 154 -39.73 -7.77 -8.73
CA ALA A 154 -40.63 -8.91 -8.94
C ALA A 154 -42.06 -8.72 -8.37
N ALA A 155 -42.47 -7.49 -8.08
CA ALA A 155 -43.78 -7.20 -7.50
C ALA A 155 -44.59 -6.16 -8.31
N VAL A 156 -44.57 -6.27 -9.64
CA VAL A 156 -45.60 -5.68 -10.52
C VAL A 156 -45.73 -6.56 -11.77
N GLU A 157 -46.40 -7.70 -11.65
CA GLU A 157 -47.11 -8.37 -12.75
C GLU A 157 -48.30 -9.14 -12.18
#